data_AF-A0AA38JCA9-F1
#
_entry.id   AF-A0AA38JCA9-F1
#
_cell.length_a   1.000
_cell.length_b   1.000
_cell.length_c   1.000
_cell.angle_alpha   90.00
_cell.angle_beta   90.00
_cell.angle_gamma   90.00
#
_symmetry.space_group_name_H-M   'P 1'
#
loop_
_entity.id
_entity.type
_entity.pdbx_description
1 polymer ?
#
loop_
_entity_poly.entity_id
_entity_poly.type
_entity_poly.pdbx_seq_one_letter_code
_entity_poly.pdbx_strand_id
1 'polypeptide(L)'
;MRKLERILNVIQDEDWSFGKFLYHFFRTKDEDGVEIKGRTKKHAGMLSIFMHGSTKYHTACILKEWIRNPIGIPDSSHDEYSDMFSVTKLFESIHHARPALTSFAAQLVKEHLLLTAKSIVSPNGGLHREQADQNEEVPILEGDVVAVSEKSTLEKTQSVIEKKLSLMWHYCLAVATPNRKNRLSRAKNPPKMVVH
;
A
#
# COMPACT_ATOMS: atom_id res chain seq x y z
N MET A 1 24.64 4.22 -20.98
CA MET A 1 24.24 3.05 -21.79
C MET A 1 25.30 1.95 -21.75
N ARG A 2 26.52 2.14 -22.27
CA ARG A 2 27.58 1.09 -22.30
C ARG A 2 27.79 0.25 -21.02
N LYS A 3 27.73 0.87 -19.83
CA LYS A 3 27.88 0.13 -18.55
C LYS A 3 26.74 -0.85 -18.27
N LEU A 4 25.50 -0.47 -18.64
CA LEU A 4 24.31 -1.29 -18.42
C LEU A 4 24.33 -2.51 -19.34
N GLU A 5 24.60 -2.30 -20.63
CA GLU A 5 24.75 -3.38 -21.62
C GLU A 5 25.79 -4.40 -21.17
N ARG A 6 26.96 -3.94 -20.69
CA ARG A 6 27.98 -4.86 -20.17
C ARG A 6 27.48 -5.72 -19.02
N ILE A 7 26.72 -5.16 -18.09
CA ILE A 7 26.15 -5.91 -16.95
C ILE A 7 25.09 -6.89 -17.44
N LEU A 8 24.23 -6.49 -18.38
CA LEU A 8 23.20 -7.36 -18.96
C LEU A 8 23.83 -8.53 -19.72
N ASN A 9 24.89 -8.29 -20.49
CA ASN A 9 25.62 -9.35 -21.18
C ASN A 9 26.22 -10.35 -20.19
N VAL A 10 26.84 -9.89 -19.10
CA VAL A 10 27.36 -10.80 -18.06
C VAL A 10 26.26 -11.65 -17.42
N ILE A 11 25.07 -11.08 -17.19
CA ILE A 11 23.93 -11.86 -16.66
C ILE A 11 23.48 -12.92 -17.68
N GLN A 12 23.45 -12.56 -18.96
CA GLN A 12 23.05 -13.46 -20.04
C GLN A 12 24.09 -14.56 -20.30
N ASP A 13 25.38 -14.24 -20.21
CA ASP A 13 26.50 -15.19 -20.38
C ASP A 13 26.47 -16.31 -19.31
N GLU A 14 25.86 -16.04 -18.15
CA GLU A 14 25.63 -16.99 -17.06
C GLU A 14 24.26 -17.71 -17.16
N ASP A 15 23.58 -17.62 -18.31
CA ASP A 15 22.24 -18.20 -18.56
C ASP A 15 21.17 -17.75 -17.55
N TRP A 16 21.28 -16.51 -17.06
CA TRP A 16 20.31 -15.91 -16.16
C TRP A 16 19.48 -14.86 -16.87
N SER A 17 18.19 -14.80 -16.52
CA SER A 17 17.38 -13.62 -16.80
C SER A 17 17.65 -12.54 -15.76
N PHE A 18 17.36 -11.28 -16.07
CA PHE A 18 17.47 -10.19 -15.11
C PHE A 18 16.59 -10.43 -13.87
N GLY A 19 15.39 -10.99 -14.06
CA GLY A 19 14.49 -11.37 -12.96
C GLY A 19 15.10 -12.44 -12.05
N LYS A 20 15.69 -13.49 -12.63
CA LYS A 20 16.39 -14.56 -11.89
C LYS A 20 17.58 -14.01 -11.10
N PHE A 21 18.36 -13.12 -11.73
CA PHE A 21 19.45 -12.42 -11.04
C PHE A 21 18.94 -11.62 -9.84
N LEU A 22 17.93 -10.77 -10.01
CA LEU A 22 17.37 -9.99 -8.90
C LEU A 22 16.84 -10.89 -7.79
N TYR A 23 16.11 -11.95 -8.13
CA TYR A 23 15.61 -12.91 -7.16
C TYR A 23 16.76 -13.50 -6.32
N HIS A 24 17.80 -14.05 -6.94
CA HIS A 24 18.94 -14.60 -6.20
C HIS A 24 19.76 -13.54 -5.46
N PHE A 25 19.82 -12.31 -5.98
CA PHE A 25 20.52 -11.20 -5.33
C PHE A 25 19.85 -10.78 -4.02
N PHE A 26 18.51 -10.80 -3.96
CA PHE A 26 17.74 -10.35 -2.79
C PHE A 26 17.29 -11.50 -1.86
N ARG A 27 17.11 -12.73 -2.36
CA ARG A 27 16.58 -13.86 -1.57
C ARG A 27 17.37 -14.13 -0.29
N THR A 28 16.70 -14.26 0.84
CA THR A 28 17.32 -14.54 2.15
C THR A 28 17.43 -16.03 2.45
N LYS A 29 16.66 -16.85 1.74
CA LYS A 29 16.61 -18.31 1.87
C LYS A 29 16.99 -18.97 0.55
N ASP A 30 17.57 -20.17 0.64
CA ASP A 30 17.82 -21.04 -0.50
C ASP A 30 16.54 -21.80 -0.93
N GLU A 31 16.72 -22.76 -1.85
CA GLU A 31 15.62 -23.52 -2.45
C GLU A 31 14.97 -24.50 -1.46
N ASP A 32 15.71 -24.91 -0.42
CA ASP A 32 15.23 -25.75 0.66
C ASP A 32 14.59 -24.92 1.80
N GLY A 33 14.52 -23.59 1.63
CA GLY A 33 13.99 -22.67 2.63
C GLY A 33 14.96 -22.40 3.79
N VAL A 34 16.22 -22.83 3.68
CA VAL A 34 17.27 -22.61 4.67
C VAL A 34 17.87 -21.22 4.47
N GLU A 35 18.17 -20.53 5.57
CA GLU A 35 18.79 -19.21 5.52
C GLU A 35 20.17 -19.27 4.84
N ILE A 36 20.41 -18.37 3.88
CA ILE A 36 21.69 -18.31 3.15
C ILE A 36 22.78 -17.74 4.05
N LYS A 37 23.57 -18.62 4.69
CA LYS A 37 24.64 -18.25 5.62
C LYS A 37 25.99 -17.89 4.98
N GLY A 38 26.07 -17.81 3.65
CA GLY A 38 27.34 -17.77 2.91
C GLY A 38 27.48 -16.66 1.87
N ARG A 39 26.80 -15.51 2.01
CA ARG A 39 26.97 -14.40 1.05
C ARG A 39 28.40 -13.86 1.12
N THR A 40 29.01 -13.62 -0.05
CA THR A 40 30.33 -12.99 -0.10
C THR A 40 30.29 -11.61 0.56
N LYS A 41 31.39 -11.19 1.21
CA LYS A 41 31.48 -9.85 1.85
C LYS A 41 31.09 -8.72 0.89
N LYS A 42 31.44 -8.88 -0.40
CA LYS A 42 31.10 -7.93 -1.46
C LYS A 42 29.58 -7.88 -1.70
N HIS A 43 28.91 -9.02 -1.84
CA HIS A 43 27.47 -9.09 -2.03
C HIS A 43 26.72 -8.48 -0.85
N ALA A 44 27.07 -8.88 0.38
CA ALA A 44 26.48 -8.33 1.59
C ALA A 44 26.69 -6.81 1.71
N GLY A 45 27.89 -6.31 1.40
CA GLY A 45 28.19 -4.88 1.39
C GLY A 45 27.35 -4.09 0.38
N MET A 46 27.25 -4.59 -0.87
CA MET A 46 26.43 -3.95 -1.90
C MET A 46 24.95 -3.93 -1.54
N LEU A 47 24.42 -5.07 -1.08
CA LEU A 47 23.03 -5.17 -0.68
C LEU A 47 22.73 -4.28 0.53
N SER A 48 23.62 -4.24 1.52
CA SER A 48 23.48 -3.38 2.69
C SER A 48 23.43 -1.91 2.28
N ILE A 49 24.38 -1.42 1.49
CA ILE A 49 24.40 -0.02 1.02
C ILE A 49 23.10 0.35 0.28
N PHE A 50 22.60 -0.56 -0.55
CA PHE A 50 21.36 -0.35 -1.29
C PHE A 50 20.12 -0.32 -0.36
N MET A 51 19.99 -1.30 0.54
CA MET A 51 18.82 -1.43 1.43
C MET A 51 18.78 -0.34 2.51
N HIS A 52 19.94 0.20 2.92
CA HIS A 52 20.01 1.37 3.81
C HIS A 52 19.64 2.69 3.11
N GLY A 53 19.49 2.69 1.78
CA GLY A 53 19.13 3.89 1.02
C GLY A 53 20.25 4.94 0.97
N SER A 54 21.50 4.57 1.27
CA SER A 54 22.65 5.49 1.28
C SER A 54 23.17 5.83 -0.13
N THR A 55 22.51 5.33 -1.17
CA THR A 55 22.84 5.56 -2.58
C THR A 55 22.02 6.70 -3.17
N LYS A 56 22.55 7.33 -4.23
CA LYS A 56 21.83 8.36 -5.00
C LYS A 56 20.45 7.88 -5.50
N TYR A 57 20.36 6.60 -5.87
CA TYR A 57 19.11 5.97 -6.29
C TYR A 57 18.77 4.89 -5.27
N HIS A 58 17.72 5.13 -4.48
CA HIS A 58 17.22 4.22 -3.46
C HIS A 58 15.97 3.47 -3.94
N THR A 59 15.49 2.49 -3.17
CA THR A 59 14.37 1.61 -3.54
C THR A 59 13.14 2.36 -4.03
N ALA A 60 12.74 3.44 -3.36
CA ALA A 60 11.58 4.23 -3.79
C ALA A 60 11.76 4.91 -5.15
N CYS A 61 12.99 5.32 -5.54
CA CYS A 61 13.25 5.80 -6.89
C CYS A 61 13.03 4.70 -7.93
N ILE A 62 13.50 3.48 -7.64
CA ILE A 62 13.37 2.34 -8.55
C ILE A 62 11.91 1.92 -8.68
N LEU A 63 11.19 1.80 -7.57
CA LEU A 63 9.76 1.48 -7.56
C LEU A 63 8.93 2.51 -8.34
N LYS A 64 9.27 3.79 -8.22
CA LYS A 64 8.64 4.86 -8.99
C LYS A 64 8.84 4.66 -10.50
N GLU A 65 10.04 4.27 -10.93
CA GLU A 65 10.29 3.98 -12.35
C GLU A 65 9.59 2.69 -12.80
N TRP A 66 9.56 1.63 -11.98
CA TRP A 66 8.80 0.41 -12.29
C TRP A 66 7.31 0.67 -12.49
N ILE A 67 6.69 1.43 -11.59
CA ILE A 67 5.27 1.80 -11.67
C ILE A 67 4.97 2.74 -12.85
N ARG A 68 5.94 3.53 -13.31
CA ARG A 68 5.75 4.44 -14.46
C ARG A 68 6.01 3.78 -15.80
N ASN A 69 6.88 2.78 -15.84
CA ASN A 69 7.31 2.14 -17.07
C ASN A 69 6.12 1.42 -17.76
N PRO A 70 5.76 1.78 -19.00
CA PRO A 70 4.62 1.19 -19.70
C PRO A 70 4.80 -0.32 -19.96
N ILE A 71 6.03 -0.83 -20.03
CA ILE A 71 6.34 -2.25 -20.26
C ILE A 71 5.82 -3.14 -19.12
N GLY A 72 5.63 -2.58 -17.92
CA GLY A 72 5.10 -3.31 -16.78
C GLY A 72 3.57 -3.50 -16.78
N ILE A 73 2.86 -2.97 -17.77
CA ILE A 73 1.39 -3.09 -17.90
C ILE A 73 1.08 -4.14 -18.97
N PRO A 74 0.22 -5.13 -18.68
CA PRO A 74 -0.28 -6.03 -19.71
C PRO A 74 -1.23 -5.30 -20.66
N ASP A 75 -1.53 -5.92 -21.80
CA ASP A 75 -2.60 -5.44 -22.68
C ASP A 75 -3.96 -5.46 -21.97
N SER A 76 -4.87 -4.57 -22.37
CA SER A 76 -6.19 -4.44 -21.73
C SER A 76 -7.08 -5.67 -21.90
N SER A 77 -6.76 -6.56 -22.83
CA SER A 77 -7.43 -7.85 -23.05
C SER A 77 -6.90 -8.97 -22.15
N HIS A 78 -5.77 -8.77 -21.48
CA HIS A 78 -5.17 -9.77 -20.61
C HIS A 78 -5.83 -9.75 -19.23
N ASP A 79 -6.08 -10.91 -18.64
CA ASP A 79 -6.80 -11.05 -17.37
C ASP A 79 -6.16 -10.23 -16.22
N GLU A 80 -4.82 -10.28 -16.12
CA GLU A 80 -4.06 -9.51 -15.13
C GLU A 80 -4.16 -7.99 -15.25
N TYR A 81 -4.69 -7.45 -16.35
CA TYR A 81 -4.97 -6.01 -16.44
C TYR A 81 -5.97 -5.58 -15.35
N SER A 82 -6.98 -6.41 -15.11
CA SER A 82 -8.01 -6.17 -14.09
C SER A 82 -7.51 -6.40 -12.66
N ASP A 83 -6.37 -7.06 -12.50
CA ASP A 83 -5.78 -7.34 -11.19
C ASP A 83 -5.04 -6.14 -10.58
N MET A 84 -4.98 -4.97 -11.24
CA MET A 84 -4.38 -3.78 -10.63
C MET A 84 -5.10 -3.40 -9.33
N PHE A 85 -4.34 -3.28 -8.24
CA PHE A 85 -4.85 -3.07 -6.87
C PHE A 85 -5.74 -4.19 -6.32
N SER A 86 -5.56 -5.44 -6.78
CA SER A 86 -6.28 -6.59 -6.23
C SER A 86 -5.94 -6.84 -4.77
N VAL A 87 -6.98 -6.94 -3.93
CA VAL A 87 -6.87 -7.25 -2.49
C VAL A 87 -7.25 -8.71 -2.17
N THR A 88 -7.58 -9.49 -3.19
CA THR A 88 -8.08 -10.87 -3.08
C THR A 88 -7.15 -11.87 -3.74
N LYS A 89 -6.66 -11.59 -4.95
CA LYS A 89 -5.69 -12.43 -5.66
C LYS A 89 -4.29 -12.22 -5.06
N LEU A 90 -3.60 -13.29 -4.69
CA LEU A 90 -2.25 -13.19 -4.10
C LEU A 90 -1.29 -12.52 -5.09
N PHE A 91 -0.61 -11.44 -4.66
CA PHE A 91 0.26 -10.66 -5.56
C PHE A 91 1.42 -11.47 -6.16
N GLU A 92 1.88 -12.52 -5.47
CA GLU A 92 2.94 -13.43 -5.92
C GLU A 92 2.52 -14.27 -7.13
N SER A 93 1.20 -14.44 -7.35
CA SER A 93 0.64 -15.16 -8.50
C SER A 93 0.43 -14.29 -9.74
N ILE A 94 0.75 -12.99 -9.66
CA ILE A 94 0.56 -12.02 -10.74
C ILE A 94 1.92 -11.79 -11.41
N HIS A 95 2.03 -12.04 -12.71
CA HIS A 95 3.30 -11.99 -13.42
C HIS A 95 3.69 -10.58 -13.88
N HIS A 96 2.72 -9.77 -14.34
CA HIS A 96 3.03 -8.42 -14.83
C HIS A 96 3.38 -7.47 -13.68
N ALA A 97 4.48 -6.74 -13.84
CA ALA A 97 5.09 -5.96 -12.77
C ALA A 97 4.14 -4.94 -12.12
N ARG A 98 3.36 -4.19 -12.91
CA ARG A 98 2.49 -3.14 -12.35
C ARG A 98 1.26 -3.72 -11.63
N PRO A 99 0.49 -4.66 -12.21
CA PRO A 99 -0.54 -5.37 -11.47
C PRO A 99 -0.03 -6.03 -10.18
N ALA A 100 1.13 -6.70 -10.22
CA ALA A 100 1.73 -7.33 -9.05
C ALA A 100 2.10 -6.31 -7.95
N LEU A 101 2.82 -5.23 -8.30
CA LEU A 101 3.25 -4.20 -7.34
C LEU A 101 2.07 -3.43 -6.74
N THR A 102 1.06 -3.10 -7.53
CA THR A 102 -0.13 -2.38 -7.03
C THR A 102 -0.98 -3.27 -6.13
N SER A 103 -1.12 -4.56 -6.46
CA SER A 103 -1.78 -5.55 -5.60
C SER A 103 -1.03 -5.78 -4.29
N PHE A 104 0.30 -5.90 -4.35
CA PHE A 104 1.15 -5.99 -3.16
C PHE A 104 0.91 -4.80 -2.22
N ALA A 105 0.93 -3.58 -2.75
CA ALA A 105 0.67 -2.38 -1.96
C ALA A 105 -0.76 -2.36 -1.37
N ALA A 106 -1.76 -2.75 -2.15
CA ALA A 106 -3.16 -2.80 -1.69
C ALA A 106 -3.37 -3.83 -0.57
N GLN A 107 -2.74 -5.01 -0.69
CA GLN A 107 -2.79 -6.08 0.31
C GLN A 107 -2.08 -5.67 1.60
N LEU A 108 -0.92 -5.03 1.51
CA LEU A 108 -0.19 -4.51 2.68
C LEU A 108 -1.02 -3.47 3.43
N VAL A 109 -1.67 -2.54 2.72
CA VAL A 109 -2.56 -1.55 3.32
C VAL A 109 -3.75 -2.22 4.01
N LYS A 110 -4.40 -3.19 3.34
CA LYS A 110 -5.51 -3.95 3.92
C LYS A 110 -5.11 -4.68 5.19
N GLU A 111 -3.98 -5.39 5.18
CA GLU A 111 -3.48 -6.11 6.35
C GLU A 111 -3.23 -5.15 7.53
N HIS A 112 -2.56 -4.03 7.28
CA HIS A 112 -2.30 -3.02 8.30
C HIS A 112 -3.59 -2.44 8.91
N LEU A 113 -4.59 -2.14 8.07
CA LEU A 113 -5.89 -1.65 8.52
C LEU A 113 -6.62 -2.68 9.37
N LEU A 114 -6.61 -3.96 8.98
CA LEU A 114 -7.25 -5.03 9.74
C LEU A 114 -6.57 -5.25 11.11
N LEU A 115 -5.24 -5.25 11.17
CA LEU A 115 -4.50 -5.38 12.42
C LEU A 115 -4.80 -4.21 13.37
N THR A 116 -4.80 -2.99 12.83
CA THR A 116 -5.10 -1.79 13.59
C THR A 116 -6.55 -1.79 14.09
N ALA A 117 -7.50 -2.18 13.25
CA ALA A 117 -8.91 -2.30 13.64
C ALA A 117 -9.11 -3.33 14.75
N LYS A 118 -8.48 -4.51 14.66
CA LYS A 118 -8.53 -5.54 15.72
C LYS A 118 -7.98 -5.01 17.05
N SER A 119 -6.89 -4.25 17.00
CA SER A 119 -6.30 -3.63 18.20
C SER A 119 -7.26 -2.65 18.88
N ILE A 120 -8.02 -1.88 18.10
CA ILE A 120 -8.98 -0.88 18.60
C ILE A 120 -10.24 -1.51 19.20
N VAL A 121 -10.70 -2.61 18.62
CA VAL A 121 -11.90 -3.33 19.10
C VAL A 121 -11.58 -4.26 20.28
N SER A 122 -10.29 -4.50 20.56
CA SER A 122 -9.88 -5.28 21.74
C SER A 122 -10.38 -4.63 23.05
N PRO A 123 -10.52 -5.39 24.16
CA PRO A 123 -11.02 -4.86 25.43
C PRO A 123 -10.27 -3.62 25.93
N ASN A 124 -8.97 -3.52 25.64
CA ASN A 124 -8.12 -2.39 26.01
C ASN A 124 -8.08 -1.28 24.92
N GLY A 125 -8.76 -1.49 23.80
CA GLY A 125 -8.69 -0.68 22.58
C GLY A 125 -9.56 0.58 22.59
N GLY A 126 -10.44 0.73 23.58
CA GLY A 126 -11.24 1.94 23.83
C GLY A 126 -12.51 2.05 22.98
N LEU A 127 -12.79 1.08 22.11
CA LEU A 127 -14.05 0.97 21.35
C LEU A 127 -14.90 -0.25 21.75
N HIS A 128 -14.51 -0.94 22.83
CA HIS A 128 -15.35 -2.00 23.39
C HIS A 128 -16.57 -1.35 24.03
N ARG A 129 -17.77 -1.76 23.60
CA ARG A 129 -19.00 -1.45 24.35
C ARG A 129 -18.85 -2.21 25.67
N GLU A 130 -18.70 -1.49 26.78
CA GLU A 130 -19.06 -2.04 28.08
C GLU A 130 -20.51 -2.48 27.97
N GLN A 131 -20.74 -3.79 27.84
CA GLN A 131 -22.05 -4.33 28.16
C GLN A 131 -22.20 -4.10 29.66
N ALA A 132 -23.02 -3.12 30.03
CA ALA A 132 -23.44 -2.96 31.41
C ALA A 132 -23.94 -4.32 31.90
N ASP A 133 -23.34 -4.81 32.97
CA ASP A 133 -23.78 -6.01 33.67
C ASP A 133 -25.28 -5.86 33.95
N GLN A 134 -26.10 -6.77 33.43
CA GLN A 134 -27.56 -6.78 33.67
C GLN A 134 -27.91 -7.23 35.10
N ASN A 135 -27.04 -6.99 36.08
CA ASN A 135 -27.20 -7.43 37.48
C ASN A 135 -27.27 -6.29 38.50
N GLU A 136 -27.25 -5.03 38.09
CA GLU A 136 -27.66 -3.93 38.97
C GLU A 136 -29.14 -3.61 38.71
N GLU A 137 -30.00 -3.95 39.67
CA GLU A 137 -31.34 -3.38 39.79
C GLU A 137 -31.21 -1.86 39.95
N VAL A 138 -31.22 -1.15 38.82
CA VAL A 138 -31.35 0.31 38.81
C VAL A 138 -32.81 0.63 39.16
N PRO A 139 -33.09 1.44 40.19
CA PRO A 139 -34.45 1.86 40.49
C PRO A 139 -34.97 2.67 39.30
N ILE A 140 -36.04 2.18 38.68
CA ILE A 140 -36.75 2.88 37.62
C ILE A 140 -37.40 4.12 38.25
N LEU A 141 -36.75 5.28 38.10
CA LEU A 141 -37.41 6.56 38.19
C LEU A 141 -38.03 6.84 36.82
N GLU A 142 -39.35 6.71 36.73
CA GLU A 142 -40.15 7.22 35.61
C GLU A 142 -39.84 8.71 35.42
N GLY A 143 -39.11 9.07 34.37
CA GLY A 143 -38.90 10.47 34.02
C GLY A 143 -37.73 10.80 33.11
N ASP A 144 -36.65 10.01 33.12
CA ASP A 144 -35.50 10.28 32.28
C ASP A 144 -35.36 9.20 31.22
N VAL A 145 -35.89 9.48 30.03
CA VAL A 145 -35.36 8.92 28.79
C VAL A 145 -33.92 9.40 28.75
N VAL A 146 -33.01 8.54 29.23
CA VAL A 146 -31.57 8.74 29.20
C VAL A 146 -31.16 8.84 27.74
N ALA A 147 -31.30 10.04 27.18
CA ALA A 147 -30.51 10.53 26.08
C ALA A 147 -29.08 10.71 26.62
N VAL A 148 -28.43 9.62 27.02
CA VAL A 148 -26.96 9.50 27.03
C VAL A 148 -26.55 9.45 25.57
N SER A 149 -26.67 10.65 25.01
CA SER A 149 -26.12 11.26 23.82
C SER A 149 -25.46 10.29 22.85
N GLU A 150 -26.25 9.83 21.88
CA GLU A 150 -25.76 9.27 20.61
C GLU A 150 -24.68 10.17 19.99
N LYS A 151 -24.84 11.51 20.12
CA LYS A 151 -23.82 12.50 19.71
C LYS A 151 -22.48 12.31 20.42
N SER A 152 -22.48 12.12 21.74
CA SER A 152 -21.24 11.96 22.51
C SER A 152 -20.53 10.63 22.19
N THR A 153 -21.30 9.58 21.88
CA THR A 153 -20.77 8.28 21.46
C THR A 153 -20.18 8.36 20.06
N LEU A 154 -20.84 9.08 19.15
CA LEU A 154 -20.37 9.30 17.78
C LEU A 154 -19.09 10.16 17.76
N GLU A 155 -19.02 11.25 18.52
CA GLU A 155 -17.84 12.10 18.62
C GLU A 155 -16.64 11.36 19.22
N LYS A 156 -16.86 10.55 20.26
CA LYS A 156 -15.82 9.69 20.84
C LYS A 156 -15.33 8.66 19.83
N THR A 157 -16.26 7.97 19.15
CA THR A 157 -15.94 6.97 18.11
C THR A 157 -15.16 7.60 16.97
N GLN A 158 -15.58 8.78 16.49
CA GLN A 158 -14.89 9.54 15.47
C GLN A 158 -13.46 9.91 15.92
N SER A 159 -13.29 10.43 17.14
CA SER A 159 -11.97 10.77 17.67
C SER A 159 -11.04 9.56 17.76
N VAL A 160 -11.56 8.40 18.16
CA VAL A 160 -10.79 7.16 18.21
C VAL A 160 -10.42 6.68 16.81
N ILE A 161 -11.35 6.72 15.85
CA ILE A 161 -11.09 6.35 14.46
C ILE A 161 -10.06 7.29 13.83
N GLU A 162 -10.17 8.60 14.03
CA GLU A 162 -9.23 9.58 13.48
C GLU A 162 -7.81 9.39 14.03
N LYS A 163 -7.69 9.16 15.34
CA LYS A 163 -6.38 8.98 16.00
C LYS A 163 -5.76 7.62 15.71
N LYS A 164 -6.56 6.55 15.77
CA LYS A 164 -6.05 5.17 15.71
C LYS A 164 -6.16 4.54 14.32
N LEU A 165 -7.08 4.98 13.45
CA LEU A 165 -7.25 4.54 12.06
C LEU A 165 -7.07 5.72 11.07
N SER A 166 -6.05 6.54 11.31
CA SER A 166 -5.77 7.74 10.50
C SER A 166 -5.69 7.46 9.00
N LEU A 167 -5.13 6.31 8.60
CA LEU A 167 -5.05 5.88 7.21
C LEU A 167 -6.43 5.62 6.59
N MET A 168 -7.30 4.89 7.28
CA MET A 168 -8.68 4.65 6.83
C MET A 168 -9.47 5.95 6.77
N TRP A 169 -9.37 6.77 7.81
CA TRP A 169 -10.02 8.08 7.88
C TRP A 169 -9.62 8.96 6.69
N HIS A 170 -8.32 9.01 6.38
CA HIS A 170 -7.82 9.76 5.24
C HIS A 170 -8.40 9.26 3.90
N TYR A 171 -8.49 7.95 3.70
CA TYR A 171 -9.11 7.39 2.49
C TYR A 171 -10.61 7.67 2.41
N CYS A 172 -11.35 7.48 3.50
CA CYS A 172 -12.78 7.80 3.57
C CYS A 172 -13.03 9.27 3.25
N LEU A 173 -12.26 10.19 3.84
CA LEU A 173 -12.33 11.61 3.53
C LEU A 173 -11.98 11.88 2.06
N ALA A 174 -10.89 11.34 1.53
CA ALA A 174 -10.49 11.57 0.15
C ALA A 174 -11.56 11.11 -0.87
N VAL A 175 -12.29 10.03 -0.57
CA VAL A 175 -13.40 9.54 -1.39
C VAL A 175 -14.67 10.38 -1.19
N ALA A 176 -15.00 10.73 0.05
CA ALA A 176 -16.21 11.49 0.39
C ALA A 176 -16.13 12.98 0.00
N THR A 177 -14.92 13.54 -0.07
CA THR A 177 -14.65 14.92 -0.52
C THR A 177 -13.79 14.90 -1.79
N PRO A 178 -14.39 14.63 -2.97
CA PRO A 178 -13.66 14.68 -4.23
C PRO A 178 -13.04 16.07 -4.39
N ASN A 179 -11.72 16.12 -4.55
CA ASN A 179 -11.02 17.37 -4.83
C ASN A 179 -11.69 18.07 -6.02
N ARG A 180 -12.37 19.21 -5.76
CA ARG A 180 -12.90 20.08 -6.81
C ARG A 180 -11.71 20.65 -7.57
N LYS A 181 -11.25 19.94 -8.60
CA LYS A 181 -10.29 20.49 -9.56
C LYS A 181 -10.91 21.76 -10.13
N ASN A 182 -10.30 22.91 -9.85
CA ASN A 182 -10.69 24.20 -10.40
C ASN A 182 -10.75 24.12 -11.94
N ARG A 183 -11.95 23.87 -12.49
CA ARG A 183 -12.25 23.88 -13.93
C ARG A 183 -12.10 25.27 -14.56
N LEU A 184 -11.78 26.29 -13.77
CA LEU A 184 -11.72 27.70 -14.18
C LEU A 184 -10.45 28.10 -14.96
N SER A 185 -9.45 27.22 -15.10
CA SER A 185 -8.24 27.55 -15.89
C SER A 185 -8.36 27.31 -17.39
N ARG A 186 -9.44 26.67 -17.87
CA ARG A 186 -9.65 26.41 -19.32
C ARG A 186 -10.40 27.52 -20.06
N ALA A 187 -10.91 28.53 -19.35
CA ALA A 187 -11.67 29.63 -19.95
C ALA A 187 -10.81 30.83 -20.40
N LYS A 188 -9.48 30.81 -20.22
CA LYS A 188 -8.61 31.99 -20.51
C LYS A 188 -7.90 31.98 -21.86
N ASN A 189 -8.03 30.95 -22.69
CA ASN A 189 -7.43 30.92 -24.02
C ASN A 189 -8.50 30.69 -25.10
N PRO A 190 -9.13 31.75 -25.65
CA PRO A 190 -9.92 31.60 -26.86
C PRO A 190 -9.02 31.15 -28.03
N PRO A 191 -9.52 30.30 -28.93
CA PRO A 191 -8.78 29.89 -30.12
C PRO A 191 -8.47 31.12 -30.98
N LYS A 192 -7.19 31.31 -31.33
CA LYS A 192 -6.80 32.30 -32.34
C LYS A 192 -7.38 31.86 -33.67
N MET A 193 -8.31 32.63 -34.23
CA MET A 193 -8.78 32.43 -35.59
C MET A 193 -7.61 32.68 -36.54
N VAL A 194 -7.25 31.67 -37.33
CA VAL A 194 -6.36 31.81 -38.48
C VAL A 194 -7.20 32.48 -39.56
N VAL A 195 -6.92 33.75 -39.86
CA VAL A 195 -7.46 34.42 -41.03
C VAL A 195 -6.58 34.02 -42.21
N HIS A 196 -7.19 33.39 -43.21
CA HIS A 196 -6.58 33.06 -44.51
C HIS A 196 -6.52 34.29 -45.41
#